data_AF-A0A382WM24-F1
#
_entry.id   AF-A0A382WM24-F1
#
_cell.length_a   1.000
_cell.length_b   1.000
_cell.length_c   1.000
_cell.angle_alpha   90.00
_cell.angle_beta   90.00
_cell.angle_gamma   90.00
#
_symmetry.space_group_name_H-M   'P 1'
#
loop_
_entity.id
_entity.type
_entity.pdbx_description
1 polymer ?
#
loop_
_entity_poly.entity_id
_entity_poly.type
_entity_poly.pdbx_seq_one_letter_code
_entity_poly.pdbx_strand_id
1 'polypeptide(L)' 'MSLRDFRLFRGDINGGKMENYSVEVDKGMVVLDVIHRIQTNQAGDLAVRWNCKAGKCGSCSVEINGKP' A
#
# COMPACT_ATOMS: atom_id res chain seq x y z
N MET A 1 1.30 -17.92 5.57
CA MET A 1 0.64 -16.93 4.70
C MET A 1 -0.83 -16.86 5.09
N SER A 2 -1.40 -15.67 5.25
CA SER A 2 -2.86 -15.47 5.41
C SER A 2 -3.36 -14.49 4.36
N LEU A 3 -4.45 -14.80 3.67
CA LEU A 3 -5.09 -13.87 2.76
C LEU A 3 -5.74 -12.72 3.56
N ARG A 4 -5.52 -11.49 3.11
CA ARG A 4 -6.04 -10.26 3.75
C ARG A 4 -6.56 -9.30 2.70
N ASP A 5 -7.63 -8.60 3.04
CA ASP A 5 -8.22 -7.57 2.18
C ASP A 5 -7.69 -6.19 2.56
N PHE A 6 -7.28 -5.44 1.55
CA PHE A 6 -6.81 -4.07 1.64
C PHE A 6 -7.70 -3.17 0.78
N ARG A 7 -7.88 -1.94 1.22
CA ARG A 7 -8.52 -0.89 0.43
C ARG A 7 -7.53 0.23 0.24
N LEU A 8 -7.16 0.51 -1.00
CA LEU A 8 -6.23 1.58 -1.35
C LEU A 8 -6.97 2.67 -2.10
N PHE A 9 -6.62 3.92 -1.81
CA PHE A 9 -7.10 5.04 -2.60
C PHE A 9 -6.40 5.04 -3.97
N ARG A 10 -7.20 5.12 -5.02
CA ARG A 10 -6.78 5.20 -6.42
C ARG A 10 -7.35 6.47 -7.01
N GLY A 11 -6.49 7.37 -7.46
CA GLY A 11 -6.92 8.65 -7.98
C GLY A 11 -5.83 9.46 -8.65
N ASP A 12 -6.26 10.49 -9.35
CA ASP A 12 -5.44 11.49 -10.01
C ASP A 12 -5.92 12.91 -9.63
N ILE A 13 -5.57 13.91 -10.44
CA ILE A 13 -5.97 15.30 -10.21
C ILE A 13 -7.50 15.54 -10.28
N ASN A 14 -8.24 14.66 -10.95
CA ASN A 14 -9.69 14.79 -11.13
C ASN A 14 -10.50 14.10 -10.02
N GLY A 15 -9.84 13.37 -9.12
CA GLY A 15 -10.47 12.67 -8.00
C GLY A 15 -10.00 11.23 -7.87
N GLY A 16 -10.69 10.45 -7.03
CA GLY A 16 -10.36 9.05 -6.82
C GLY A 16 -11.37 8.31 -5.95
N LYS A 17 -11.13 7.01 -5.81
CA LYS A 17 -11.98 6.09 -5.05
C LYS A 17 -11.14 5.06 -4.31
N MET A 18 -11.73 4.42 -3.31
CA MET A 18 -11.14 3.25 -2.68
C MET A 18 -11.34 2.02 -3.57
N GLU A 19 -10.28 1.29 -3.86
CA GLU A 19 -10.32 0.01 -4.56
C GLU A 19 -9.84 -1.12 -3.65
N ASN A 20 -10.44 -2.30 -3.81
CA ASN A 20 -10.19 -3.46 -2.97
C ASN A 20 -9.13 -4.37 -3.61
N TYR A 21 -8.21 -4.89 -2.79
CA TYR A 21 -7.17 -5.82 -3.19
C TYR A 21 -7.04 -6.94 -2.15
N SER A 22 -7.01 -8.19 -2.59
CA SER A 22 -6.75 -9.34 -1.73
C SER A 22 -5.30 -9.78 -1.90
N VAL A 23 -4.57 -9.88 -0.79
CA VAL A 23 -3.13 -10.12 -0.79
C VAL A 23 -2.76 -11.14 0.27
N GLU A 24 -1.91 -12.10 -0.09
CA GLU A 24 -1.31 -13.00 0.88
C GLU A 24 -0.25 -12.27 1.70
N VAL A 25 -0.39 -12.36 3.03
CA VAL A 25 0.51 -11.71 4.00
C VAL A 25 1.27 -12.76 4.80
N ASP A 26 2.56 -12.51 4.96
CA ASP A 26 3.49 -13.36 5.70
C ASP A 26 3.92 -12.74 7.03
N LYS A 27 4.38 -13.59 7.94
CA LYS A 27 4.89 -13.14 9.24
C LYS A 27 6.09 -12.21 9.01
N GLY A 28 6.03 -11.01 9.60
CA GLY A 28 7.10 -10.01 9.52
C GLY A 28 6.94 -9.00 8.38
N MET A 29 5.95 -9.18 7.48
CA MET A 29 5.63 -8.14 6.49
C MET A 29 5.09 -6.88 7.18
N VAL A 30 5.51 -5.73 6.66
CA VAL A 30 4.92 -4.43 6.99
C VAL A 30 3.95 -3.99 5.89
N VAL A 31 3.12 -2.97 6.15
CA VAL A 31 2.13 -2.47 5.18
C VAL A 31 2.79 -2.08 3.85
N LEU A 32 4.01 -1.52 3.89
CA LEU A 32 4.76 -1.20 2.67
C LEU A 32 5.07 -2.43 1.81
N ASP A 33 5.33 -3.61 2.40
CA ASP A 33 5.55 -4.84 1.63
C ASP A 33 4.27 -5.26 0.88
N VAL A 34 3.11 -5.11 1.53
CA VAL A 34 1.81 -5.39 0.91
C VAL A 34 1.55 -4.43 -0.25
N ILE A 35 1.81 -3.13 -0.04
CA ILE A 35 1.66 -2.11 -1.09
C ILE A 35 2.54 -2.44 -2.31
N HIS A 36 3.80 -2.83 -2.11
CA HIS A 36 4.65 -3.27 -3.21
C HIS A 36 4.14 -4.53 -3.89
N ARG A 37 3.62 -5.50 -3.13
CA ARG A 37 3.04 -6.71 -3.72
C ARG A 37 1.82 -6.40 -4.58
N ILE A 38 0.95 -5.48 -4.15
CA ILE A 38 -0.18 -5.00 -4.96
C ILE A 38 0.35 -4.30 -6.21
N GLN A 39 1.32 -3.40 -6.06
CA GLN A 39 1.92 -2.66 -7.17
C GLN A 39 2.51 -3.61 -8.22
N THR A 40 3.31 -4.60 -7.81
CA THR A 40 3.96 -5.52 -8.75
C THR A 40 2.99 -6.48 -9.42
N ASN A 41 2.00 -7.02 -8.69
CA ASN A 41 1.23 -8.17 -9.16
C ASN A 41 -0.19 -7.83 -9.65
N GLN A 42 -0.77 -6.71 -9.21
CA GLN A 42 -2.19 -6.40 -9.44
C GLN A 42 -2.40 -5.01 -10.04
N ALA A 43 -1.57 -4.03 -9.68
CA ALA A 43 -1.74 -2.62 -10.07
C ALA A 43 -0.40 -1.94 -10.33
N GLY A 44 0.21 -2.23 -11.48
CA GLY A 44 1.53 -1.71 -11.89
C GLY A 44 1.61 -0.19 -12.02
N ASP A 45 0.48 0.47 -12.15
CA ASP A 45 0.30 1.91 -12.22
C ASP A 45 0.05 2.57 -10.85
N LEU A 46 0.08 1.79 -9.74
CA LEU A 46 -0.07 2.33 -8.39
C LEU A 46 1.10 3.26 -8.06
N ALA A 47 0.81 4.53 -7.85
CA ALA A 47 1.81 5.50 -7.41
C ALA A 47 2.07 5.39 -5.90
N VAL A 48 3.34 5.17 -5.52
CA VAL A 48 3.77 5.03 -4.12
C VAL A 48 5.10 5.74 -3.92
N ARG A 49 5.21 6.59 -2.89
CA ARG A 49 6.50 7.12 -2.43
C ARG A 49 7.06 6.22 -1.34
N TRP A 50 8.32 5.84 -1.48
CA TRP A 50 9.04 5.03 -0.52
C TRP A 50 10.54 5.19 -0.72
N ASN A 51 11.34 4.83 0.29
CA ASN A 51 12.79 4.79 0.17
C ASN A 51 13.41 3.86 1.24
N CYS A 52 13.62 4.33 2.47
CA CYS A 52 14.48 3.63 3.45
C CYS A 52 13.97 2.26 3.94
N LYS A 53 12.67 1.99 3.84
CA LYS A 53 12.00 0.79 4.41
C LYS A 53 12.34 0.52 5.91
N ALA A 54 12.74 1.56 6.64
CA ALA A 54 13.26 1.46 8.00
C ALA A 54 12.66 2.50 8.97
N GLY A 55 11.64 3.26 8.54
CA GLY A 55 10.97 4.25 9.38
C GLY A 55 11.82 5.48 9.76
N LYS A 56 12.81 5.85 8.92
CA LYS A 56 13.69 7.01 9.19
C LYS A 56 13.46 8.22 8.30
N CYS A 57 13.16 8.01 7.02
CA CYS A 57 13.09 9.09 6.04
C CYS A 57 11.71 9.77 5.90
N GLY A 58 10.65 9.19 6.47
CA GLY A 58 9.28 9.69 6.31
C GLY A 58 8.67 9.58 4.90
N SER A 59 9.38 9.04 3.90
CA SER A 59 8.91 9.06 2.51
C SER A 59 7.65 8.24 2.22
N CYS A 60 7.40 7.19 3.01
CA CYS A 60 6.23 6.31 2.89
C CYS A 60 5.12 6.63 3.90
N SER A 61 5.06 7.87 4.39
CA SER A 61 3.97 8.31 5.28
C SER A 61 2.65 8.30 4.51
N VAL A 62 1.60 7.74 5.13
CA VAL A 62 0.27 7.57 4.52
C VAL A 62 -0.73 7.31 5.63
N GLU A 63 -1.99 7.69 5.42
CA GLU A 63 -3.06 7.34 6.34
C GLU A 63 -3.37 5.82 6.28
N ILE A 64 -3.29 5.15 7.43
CA ILE A 64 -3.64 3.76 7.63
C ILE A 64 -4.77 3.69 8.66
N ASN A 65 -5.97 3.29 8.22
CA ASN A 65 -7.15 3.14 9.08
C ASN A 65 -7.48 4.42 9.89
N GLY A 66 -7.48 5.58 9.24
CA GLY A 66 -7.78 6.87 9.86
C GLY A 66 -6.64 7.48 10.67
N LYS A 67 -5.42 6.93 10.56
CA LYS A 67 -4.24 7.41 11.29
C LYS A 67 -3.07 7.67 10.33
N PRO A 68 -2.45 8.85 10.35
CA PRO A 68 -1.23 9.12 9.59
C PRO A 68 -0.05 8.22 9.99
#